data_AF-A0A2H1VBB7-F1
#
_entry.id   AF-A0A2H1VBB7-F1
#
_cell.length_a   1.000
_cell.length_b   1.000
_cell.length_c   1.000
_cell.angle_alpha   90.00
_cell.angle_beta   90.00
_cell.angle_gamma   90.00
#
_symmetry.space_group_name_H-M   'P 1'
#
loop_
_entity.id
_entity.type
_entity.pdbx_description
1 polymer ?
#
loop_
_entity_poly.entity_id
_entity_poly.type
_entity_poly.pdbx_seq_one_letter_code
_entity_poly.pdbx_strand_id
1 'polypeptide(L)'
;DYIHPCNETSRECLVKSTQEAIPEFVKGIPELGVPVLDPFTIEKLSIPLSGLTFTFYGGKVSGFRKCIVDDVVSELEKRHFVLAFHCNLTIKGTYDANGRILLFPIDGAGNAKIKLTNLRMKVDIKTKYIKDNKGVNHFSLKNYKYTFDYGDRVSFELENLFKESKEL
;
A
#
# COMPACT_ATOMS: atom_id res chain seq x y z
N ASP A 1 -11.79 1.47 21.71
CA ASP A 1 -10.34 1.59 21.58
C ASP A 1 -9.84 0.33 20.89
N TYR A 2 -9.12 0.45 19.78
CA TYR A 2 -8.73 -0.71 18.94
C TYR A 2 -7.21 -0.95 18.92
N ILE A 3 -6.46 -0.11 19.64
CA ILE A 3 -5.03 -0.30 19.86
C ILE A 3 -4.86 -0.77 21.29
N HIS A 4 -4.36 -1.99 21.46
CA HIS A 4 -4.05 -2.51 22.79
C HIS A 4 -2.64 -2.07 23.18
N PRO A 5 -2.46 -1.30 24.27
CA PRO A 5 -1.15 -0.77 24.64
C PRO A 5 -0.21 -1.90 25.04
N CYS A 6 1.06 -1.75 24.66
CA CYS A 6 2.13 -2.64 25.09
C CYS A 6 2.87 -2.04 26.28
N ASN A 7 2.96 -2.80 27.37
CA ASN A 7 3.66 -2.37 28.58
C ASN A 7 5.18 -2.24 28.36
N GLU A 8 5.71 -2.96 27.38
CA GLU A 8 7.10 -2.92 26.96
C GLU A 8 7.17 -2.82 25.43
N THR A 9 8.31 -2.42 24.88
CA THR A 9 8.56 -2.44 23.44
C THR A 9 8.89 -3.85 22.93
N SER A 10 8.32 -4.90 23.55
CA SER A 10 8.55 -6.26 23.11
C SER A 10 7.93 -6.47 21.73
N ARG A 11 8.71 -7.09 20.85
CA ARG A 11 8.33 -7.34 19.46
C ARG A 11 7.00 -8.09 19.36
N GLU A 12 6.81 -9.11 20.19
CA GLU A 12 5.61 -9.94 20.23
C GLU A 12 4.34 -9.13 20.52
N CYS A 13 4.41 -8.25 21.54
CA CYS A 13 3.27 -7.40 21.86
C CYS A 13 2.97 -6.42 20.73
N LEU A 14 4.01 -5.77 20.18
CA LEU A 14 3.83 -4.76 19.14
C LEU A 14 3.28 -5.38 17.84
N VAL A 15 3.74 -6.57 17.46
CA VAL A 15 3.17 -7.34 16.33
C VAL A 15 1.69 -7.62 16.58
N LYS A 16 1.34 -8.17 17.75
CA LYS A 16 -0.04 -8.50 18.09
C LYS A 16 -0.95 -7.27 18.09
N SER A 17 -0.53 -6.21 18.80
CA SER A 17 -1.28 -4.96 18.89
C SER A 17 -1.50 -4.32 17.51
N THR A 18 -0.46 -4.29 16.67
CA THR A 18 -0.56 -3.77 15.30
C THR A 18 -1.50 -4.62 14.45
N GLN A 19 -1.41 -5.95 14.56
CA GLN A 19 -2.27 -6.88 13.84
C GLN A 19 -3.75 -6.70 14.18
N GLU A 20 -4.06 -6.52 15.47
CA GLU A 20 -5.41 -6.28 15.99
C GLU A 20 -5.95 -4.91 15.58
N ALA A 21 -5.07 -3.92 15.41
CA ALA A 21 -5.44 -2.56 15.03
C ALA A 21 -5.76 -2.40 13.53
N ILE A 22 -5.17 -3.21 12.64
CA ILE A 22 -5.33 -3.10 11.18
C ILE A 22 -6.80 -2.97 10.73
N PRO A 23 -7.75 -3.81 11.18
CA PRO A 23 -9.13 -3.77 10.67
C PRO A 23 -9.86 -2.46 10.90
N GLU A 24 -9.52 -1.74 11.97
CA GLU A 24 -10.07 -0.43 12.26
C GLU A 24 -9.23 0.69 11.63
N PHE A 25 -7.89 0.57 11.68
CA PHE A 25 -6.97 1.57 11.09
C PHE A 25 -7.21 1.78 9.59
N VAL A 26 -7.49 0.72 8.83
CA VAL A 26 -7.71 0.83 7.37
C VAL A 26 -8.99 1.57 6.99
N LYS A 27 -9.90 1.82 7.94
CA LYS A 27 -11.08 2.68 7.73
C LYS A 27 -10.71 4.16 7.63
N GLY A 28 -9.46 4.51 7.95
CA GLY A 28 -8.97 5.88 7.97
C GLY A 28 -9.21 6.57 9.31
N ILE A 29 -8.46 7.65 9.54
CA ILE A 29 -8.55 8.52 10.70
C ILE A 29 -8.54 9.96 10.18
N PRO A 30 -9.68 10.50 9.71
CA PRO A 30 -9.73 11.80 9.03
C PRO A 30 -9.21 12.95 9.88
N GLU A 31 -9.46 12.92 11.19
CA GLU A 31 -8.97 13.89 12.17
C GLU A 31 -7.43 13.92 12.29
N LEU A 32 -6.74 12.85 11.89
CA LEU A 32 -5.28 12.77 11.81
C LEU A 32 -4.76 12.82 10.37
N GLY A 33 -5.64 13.09 9.39
CA GLY A 33 -5.30 13.12 7.97
C GLY A 33 -4.99 11.76 7.35
N VAL A 34 -5.36 10.65 8.02
CA VAL A 34 -5.21 9.29 7.47
C VAL A 34 -6.43 8.97 6.60
N PRO A 35 -6.27 8.78 5.28
CA PRO A 35 -7.39 8.46 4.40
C PRO A 35 -7.87 7.01 4.61
N VAL A 36 -9.01 6.67 4.01
CA VAL A 36 -9.45 5.27 3.90
C VAL A 36 -8.38 4.48 3.13
N LEU A 37 -7.92 3.37 3.71
CA LEU A 37 -6.88 2.51 3.13
C LEU A 37 -7.46 1.22 2.54
N ASP A 38 -8.68 0.80 2.90
CA ASP A 38 -9.34 -0.35 2.27
C ASP A 38 -10.83 -0.07 1.98
N PRO A 39 -11.20 0.32 0.73
CA PRO A 39 -10.31 0.47 -0.43
C PRO A 39 -9.56 1.81 -0.45
N PHE A 40 -8.24 1.77 -0.66
CA PHE A 40 -7.42 2.95 -0.95
C PHE A 40 -7.65 3.41 -2.40
N THR A 41 -7.73 4.72 -2.62
CA THR A 41 -8.02 5.29 -3.93
C THR A 41 -6.78 5.91 -4.57
N ILE A 42 -6.50 5.54 -5.82
CA ILE A 42 -5.46 6.10 -6.66
C ILE A 42 -6.15 6.83 -7.82
N GLU A 43 -6.14 8.16 -7.83
CA GLU A 43 -6.84 8.92 -8.87
C GLU A 43 -6.26 8.69 -10.26
N LYS A 44 -4.94 8.81 -10.37
CA LYS A 44 -4.19 8.59 -11.60
C LYS A 44 -2.79 8.08 -11.27
N LEU A 45 -2.34 7.04 -11.97
CA LEU A 45 -0.98 6.52 -11.88
C LEU A 45 -0.45 6.29 -13.30
N SER A 46 0.54 7.09 -13.70
CA SER A 46 1.26 6.88 -14.96
C SER A 46 2.54 6.09 -14.67
N ILE A 47 2.68 4.94 -15.32
CA ILE A 47 3.84 4.06 -15.20
C ILE A 47 4.63 4.18 -16.50
N PRO A 48 5.78 4.88 -16.49
CA PRO A 48 6.65 4.92 -17.65
C PRO A 48 7.35 3.57 -17.78
N LEU A 49 7.00 2.80 -18.82
CA LEU A 49 7.72 1.59 -19.20
C LEU A 49 8.47 1.87 -20.50
N SER A 50 9.63 1.24 -20.69
CA SER A 50 10.44 1.45 -21.90
C SER A 50 9.64 1.11 -23.17
N GLY A 51 9.20 2.14 -23.90
CA GLY A 51 8.41 1.99 -25.12
C GLY A 51 6.90 1.82 -24.92
N LEU A 52 6.40 1.83 -23.68
CA LEU A 52 4.96 1.77 -23.38
C LEU A 52 4.58 2.87 -22.40
N THR A 53 3.61 3.69 -22.79
CA THR A 53 2.89 4.55 -21.85
C THR A 53 1.73 3.75 -21.28
N PHE A 54 1.71 3.54 -19.96
CA PHE A 54 0.58 2.93 -19.27
C PHE A 54 0.06 3.92 -18.23
N THR A 55 -1.21 4.31 -18.35
CA THR A 55 -1.87 5.16 -17.35
C THR A 55 -3.07 4.45 -16.78
N PHE A 56 -3.11 4.38 -15.45
CA PHE A 56 -4.20 3.82 -14.67
C PHE A 56 -5.02 4.96 -14.05
N TYR A 57 -6.34 4.80 -14.02
CA TYR A 57 -7.28 5.81 -13.54
C TYR A 57 -8.28 5.20 -12.55
N GLY A 58 -8.67 6.00 -11.55
CA GLY A 58 -9.74 5.66 -10.62
C GLY A 58 -9.48 4.36 -9.85
N GLY A 59 -8.22 4.08 -9.56
CA GLY A 59 -7.78 2.85 -8.95
C GLY A 59 -8.35 2.64 -7.55
N LYS A 60 -8.86 1.45 -7.28
CA LYS A 60 -9.29 0.98 -5.96
C LYS A 60 -8.41 -0.18 -5.55
N VAL A 61 -7.55 0.05 -4.57
CA VAL A 61 -6.70 -0.98 -3.96
C VAL A 61 -7.43 -1.53 -2.75
N SER A 62 -7.61 -2.84 -2.70
CA SER A 62 -8.33 -3.53 -1.63
C SER A 62 -7.52 -4.71 -1.10
N GLY A 63 -7.76 -5.10 0.16
CA GLY A 63 -7.10 -6.23 0.81
C GLY A 63 -6.20 -5.85 1.98
N PHE A 64 -5.94 -4.56 2.21
CA PHE A 64 -5.14 -4.08 3.34
C PHE A 64 -5.70 -4.51 4.70
N ARG A 65 -7.03 -4.64 4.82
CA ARG A 65 -7.70 -5.14 6.03
C ARG A 65 -7.26 -6.54 6.44
N LYS A 66 -6.72 -7.32 5.50
CA LYS A 66 -6.30 -8.72 5.69
C LYS A 66 -4.77 -8.88 5.67
N CYS A 67 -4.01 -7.79 5.75
CA CYS A 67 -2.57 -7.88 5.88
C CYS A 67 -2.18 -8.60 7.17
N ILE A 68 -1.07 -9.33 7.09
CA ILE A 68 -0.47 -10.05 8.21
C ILE A 68 0.79 -9.29 8.62
N VAL A 69 0.89 -8.93 9.89
CA VAL A 69 2.06 -8.25 10.46
C VAL A 69 3.14 -9.28 10.75
N ASP A 70 4.27 -9.13 10.08
CA ASP A 70 5.43 -9.99 10.23
C ASP A 70 6.37 -9.48 11.33
N ASP A 71 6.51 -8.15 11.43
CA ASP A 71 7.45 -7.54 12.36
C ASP A 71 7.08 -6.12 12.81
N VAL A 72 7.12 -5.98 14.13
CA VAL A 72 7.15 -4.84 15.06
C VAL A 72 8.52 -4.39 15.61
N VAL A 73 9.26 -3.42 15.05
CA VAL A 73 10.46 -2.86 15.74
C VAL A 73 10.20 -1.44 16.23
N SER A 74 10.50 -1.18 17.51
CA SER A 74 10.40 0.13 18.14
C SER A 74 11.72 0.51 18.81
N GLU A 75 12.42 1.51 18.25
CA GLU A 75 13.64 2.09 18.81
C GLU A 75 13.32 3.50 19.34
N LEU A 76 12.74 3.59 20.55
CA LEU A 76 12.22 4.84 21.12
C LEU A 76 13.29 5.94 21.22
N GLU A 77 14.51 5.60 21.64
CA GLU A 77 15.63 6.54 21.75
C GLU A 77 16.02 7.15 20.39
N LYS A 78 15.97 6.33 19.34
CA LYS A 78 16.26 6.76 17.96
C LYS A 78 15.02 7.36 17.28
N ARG A 79 13.86 7.31 17.93
CA ARG A 79 12.55 7.76 17.41
C ARG A 79 12.26 7.10 16.06
N HIS A 80 12.56 5.82 15.99
CA HIS A 80 12.54 5.03 14.77
C HIS A 80 11.70 3.78 14.98
N PHE A 81 10.79 3.52 14.05
CA PHE A 81 9.94 2.35 14.05
C PHE A 81 10.07 1.65 12.70
N VAL A 82 9.99 0.33 12.71
CA VAL A 82 9.97 -0.48 11.50
C VAL A 82 8.77 -1.39 11.55
N LEU A 83 7.95 -1.33 10.51
CA LEU A 83 6.80 -2.21 10.32
C LEU A 83 7.05 -3.07 9.08
N ALA A 84 7.05 -4.40 9.24
CA ALA A 84 7.03 -5.33 8.13
C ALA A 84 5.72 -6.13 8.13
N PHE A 85 5.13 -6.30 6.95
CA PHE A 85 3.87 -6.99 6.78
C PHE A 85 3.73 -7.49 5.35
N HIS A 86 2.84 -8.47 5.15
CA HIS A 86 2.50 -8.96 3.82
C HIS A 86 0.99 -9.04 3.61
N CYS A 87 0.58 -8.88 2.35
CA CYS A 87 -0.84 -8.82 1.99
C CYS A 87 -1.12 -9.47 0.63
N ASN A 88 -2.36 -9.92 0.46
CA ASN A 88 -2.93 -10.14 -0.85
C ASN A 88 -3.74 -8.91 -1.24
N LEU A 89 -3.34 -8.23 -2.31
CA LEU A 89 -4.00 -7.01 -2.77
C LEU A 89 -4.69 -7.22 -4.11
N THR A 90 -5.84 -6.58 -4.28
CA THR A 90 -6.52 -6.46 -5.58
C THR A 90 -6.70 -4.99 -5.92
N ILE A 91 -6.21 -4.59 -7.08
CA ILE A 91 -6.35 -3.26 -7.64
C ILE A 91 -7.32 -3.35 -8.81
N LYS A 92 -8.36 -2.52 -8.83
CA LYS A 92 -9.30 -2.40 -9.94
C LYS A 92 -9.40 -0.95 -10.38
N GLY A 93 -9.55 -0.72 -11.69
CA GLY A 93 -9.69 0.61 -12.25
C GLY A 93 -9.80 0.52 -13.77
N THR A 94 -9.64 1.66 -14.43
CA THR A 94 -9.52 1.69 -15.90
C THR A 94 -8.09 2.04 -16.29
N TYR A 95 -7.71 1.65 -17.50
CA TYR A 95 -6.38 1.95 -18.02
C TYR A 95 -6.44 2.43 -19.47
N ASP A 96 -5.40 3.15 -19.85
CA ASP A 96 -5.03 3.50 -21.21
C ASP A 96 -3.57 3.10 -21.41
N ALA A 97 -3.30 2.31 -22.45
CA ALA A 97 -1.97 1.85 -22.79
C ALA A 97 -1.70 2.08 -24.28
N ASN A 98 -0.60 2.75 -24.58
CA ASN A 98 -0.15 3.02 -25.94
C ASN A 98 1.36 2.83 -26.07
N GLY A 99 1.78 2.13 -27.12
CA GLY A 99 3.19 1.93 -27.46
C GLY A 99 3.49 0.49 -27.83
N ARG A 100 4.53 -0.09 -27.23
CA ARG A 100 4.95 -1.48 -27.46
C ARG A 100 5.39 -2.15 -26.18
N ILE A 101 5.05 -3.43 -26.03
CA ILE A 101 5.68 -4.32 -25.06
C ILE A 101 6.51 -5.32 -25.86
N LEU A 102 7.82 -5.30 -25.68
CA LEU A 102 8.77 -6.09 -26.47
C LEU A 102 8.57 -5.83 -27.99
N LEU A 103 8.04 -6.82 -28.71
CA LEU A 103 7.75 -6.75 -30.14
C LEU A 103 6.27 -6.48 -30.45
N PHE A 104 5.40 -6.52 -29.44
CA PHE A 104 3.95 -6.41 -29.63
C PHE A 104 3.51 -4.95 -29.51
N PRO A 105 2.88 -4.38 -30.56
CA PRO A 105 2.23 -3.08 -30.46
C PRO A 105 1.05 -3.17 -29.49
N ILE A 106 0.89 -2.15 -28.66
CA ILE A 106 -0.20 -2.02 -27.69
C ILE A 106 -0.92 -0.72 -27.99
N ASP A 107 -2.22 -0.82 -28.22
CA ASP A 107 -3.18 0.28 -28.24
C ASP A 107 -4.46 -0.25 -27.61
N GLY A 108 -4.52 -0.13 -26.29
CA GLY A 108 -5.55 -0.77 -25.50
C GLY A 108 -6.06 0.14 -24.41
N ALA A 109 -7.37 0.15 -24.22
CA ALA A 109 -8.02 0.89 -23.16
C ALA A 109 -9.25 0.12 -22.69
N GLY A 110 -9.44 0.05 -21.38
CA GLY A 110 -10.51 -0.74 -20.80
C GLY A 110 -10.43 -0.86 -19.28
N ASN A 111 -11.14 -1.84 -18.74
CA ASN A 111 -11.02 -2.18 -17.33
C ASN A 111 -9.73 -2.97 -17.10
N ALA A 112 -9.13 -2.72 -15.95
CA ALA A 112 -7.95 -3.42 -15.49
C ALA A 112 -8.16 -3.93 -14.07
N LYS A 113 -7.69 -5.15 -13.85
CA LYS A 113 -7.68 -5.79 -12.53
C LYS A 113 -6.34 -6.45 -12.31
N ILE A 114 -5.64 -5.98 -11.29
CA ILE A 114 -4.30 -6.45 -10.92
C ILE A 114 -4.43 -7.14 -9.58
N LYS A 115 -3.90 -8.35 -9.45
CA LYS A 115 -3.79 -9.04 -8.16
C LYS A 115 -2.34 -9.24 -7.80
N LEU A 116 -1.97 -8.85 -6.58
CA LEU A 116 -0.68 -9.13 -5.98
C LEU A 116 -0.89 -10.19 -4.90
N THR A 117 -0.19 -11.30 -5.01
CA THR A 117 -0.24 -12.41 -4.05
C THR A 117 1.01 -12.34 -3.19
N ASN A 118 0.82 -12.28 -1.87
CA ASN A 118 1.89 -12.22 -0.89
C ASN A 118 2.87 -11.03 -1.10
N LEU A 119 2.34 -9.85 -1.44
CA LEU A 119 3.12 -8.62 -1.51
C LEU A 119 3.73 -8.34 -0.13
N ARG A 120 5.05 -8.16 -0.05
CA ARG A 120 5.75 -7.88 1.22
C ARG A 120 6.14 -6.42 1.26
N MET A 121 5.86 -5.78 2.38
CA MET A 121 6.10 -4.35 2.60
C MET A 121 6.96 -4.17 3.83
N LYS A 122 7.91 -3.24 3.76
CA LYS A 122 8.64 -2.73 4.93
C LYS A 122 8.54 -1.22 4.95
N VAL A 123 8.17 -0.66 6.10
CA VAL A 123 8.04 0.78 6.32
C VAL A 123 8.95 1.20 7.47
N ASP A 124 9.94 2.03 7.16
CA ASP A 124 10.84 2.66 8.11
C ASP A 124 10.30 4.05 8.45
N ILE A 125 9.85 4.23 9.70
CA ILE A 125 9.13 5.42 10.17
C ILE A 125 10.02 6.17 11.13
N LYS A 126 10.26 7.46 10.86
CA LYS A 126 10.93 8.37 11.80
C LYS A 126 9.90 9.31 12.41
N THR A 127 9.97 9.46 13.72
CA THR A 127 9.05 10.30 14.49
C THR A 127 9.79 11.42 15.20
N LYS A 128 9.03 12.36 15.73
CA LYS A 128 9.46 13.37 16.70
C LYS A 128 8.44 13.44 17.82
N TYR A 129 8.87 13.84 19.01
CA TYR A 129 7.94 14.20 20.07
C TYR A 129 7.40 15.61 19.82
N ILE A 130 6.10 15.76 19.95
CA ILE A 130 5.42 17.05 20.08
C ILE A 130 4.66 17.07 21.40
N LYS A 131 4.51 18.25 22.00
CA LYS A 131 3.63 18.41 23.16
C LYS A 131 2.31 19.01 22.72
N ASP A 132 1.22 18.53 23.28
CA ASP A 132 -0.06 19.21 23.15
C ASP A 132 -0.15 20.42 24.10
N ASN A 133 -1.28 21.13 24.04
CA ASN A 133 -1.54 22.30 24.88
C ASN A 133 -1.59 21.98 26.38
N LYS A 134 -1.71 20.70 26.76
CA LYS A 134 -1.70 20.21 28.14
C LYS A 134 -0.31 19.72 28.57
N GLY A 135 0.69 19.81 27.70
CA GLY A 135 2.06 19.38 27.95
C GLY A 135 2.31 17.88 27.79
N VAL A 136 1.34 17.10 27.29
CA VAL A 136 1.45 15.66 27.07
C VAL A 136 2.24 15.40 25.79
N ASN A 137 3.18 14.46 25.84
CA ASN A 137 3.98 14.07 24.68
C ASN A 137 3.19 13.17 23.73
N HIS A 138 3.27 13.46 22.44
CA HIS A 138 2.72 12.66 21.34
C HIS A 138 3.80 12.37 20.31
N PHE A 139 3.69 11.23 19.63
CA PHE A 139 4.47 10.98 18.42
C PHE A 139 3.88 11.74 17.24
N SER A 140 4.74 12.44 16.52
CA SER A 140 4.41 13.06 15.24
C SER A 140 5.31 12.47 14.15
N LEU A 141 4.72 12.15 13.01
CA LEU A 141 5.46 11.65 11.85
C LEU A 141 6.43 12.74 11.35
N LYS A 142 7.73 12.40 11.32
CA LYS A 142 8.76 13.28 10.73
C LYS A 142 8.96 12.94 9.26
N ASN A 143 9.17 11.67 8.96
CA ASN A 143 9.18 11.12 7.61
C ASN A 143 9.04 9.59 7.68
N TYR A 144 8.85 8.99 6.51
CA TYR A 144 8.89 7.55 6.35
C TYR A 144 9.56 7.19 5.03
N LYS A 145 10.09 5.98 4.96
CA LYS A 145 10.50 5.31 3.73
C LYS A 145 9.78 3.97 3.67
N TYR A 146 9.48 3.51 2.47
CA TYR A 146 8.94 2.17 2.29
C TYR A 146 9.70 1.46 1.19
N THR A 147 9.84 0.15 1.36
CA THR A 147 10.25 -0.77 0.31
C THR A 147 9.21 -1.85 0.17
N PHE A 148 9.15 -2.45 -1.01
CA PHE A 148 8.21 -3.51 -1.29
C PHE A 148 8.82 -4.54 -2.24
N ASP A 149 8.38 -5.78 -2.04
CA ASP A 149 8.63 -6.92 -2.91
C ASP A 149 7.29 -7.37 -3.45
N TYR A 150 7.18 -7.54 -4.79
CA TYR A 150 5.92 -7.87 -5.47
C TYR A 150 5.30 -9.20 -5.03
N GLY A 151 5.99 -9.96 -4.20
CA GLY A 151 5.51 -11.19 -3.61
C GLY A 151 5.69 -12.37 -4.56
N ASP A 152 4.84 -13.36 -4.37
CA ASP A 152 4.96 -14.64 -5.06
C ASP A 152 4.40 -14.58 -6.49
N ARG A 153 3.41 -13.71 -6.73
CA ARG A 153 2.76 -13.61 -8.04
C ARG A 153 2.03 -12.28 -8.23
N VAL A 154 2.23 -11.69 -9.42
CA VAL A 154 1.40 -10.60 -9.92
C VAL A 154 0.62 -11.09 -11.14
N SER A 155 -0.70 -10.88 -11.17
CA SER A 155 -1.53 -11.18 -12.34
C SER A 155 -2.26 -9.94 -12.84
N PHE A 156 -2.24 -9.75 -14.16
CA PHE A 156 -2.89 -8.64 -14.85
C PHE A 156 -4.04 -9.19 -15.70
N GLU A 157 -5.24 -8.73 -15.42
CA GLU A 157 -6.43 -8.92 -16.25
C GLU A 157 -6.72 -7.56 -16.90
N LEU A 158 -6.43 -7.43 -18.20
CA LEU A 158 -6.57 -6.18 -18.98
C LEU A 158 -7.56 -6.42 -20.13
N GLU A 159 -8.67 -5.69 -20.14
CA GLU A 159 -9.66 -5.77 -21.21
C GLU A 159 -9.26 -4.91 -22.41
N ASN A 160 -9.46 -5.43 -23.63
CA ASN A 160 -9.20 -4.72 -24.89
C ASN A 160 -7.75 -4.23 -25.03
N LEU A 161 -6.78 -5.04 -24.63
CA LEU A 161 -5.34 -4.71 -24.73
C LEU A 161 -4.88 -4.52 -26.18
N PHE A 162 -5.49 -5.24 -27.12
CA PHE A 162 -5.27 -5.13 -28.55
C PHE A 162 -6.59 -4.75 -29.22
N LYS A 163 -6.68 -3.58 -29.86
CA LYS A 163 -7.80 -3.26 -30.74
C LYS A 163 -7.66 -4.05 -32.04
N GLU A 164 -8.61 -4.93 -32.33
CA GLU A 164 -8.77 -5.66 -33.61
C GLU A 164 -7.49 -5.91 -34.42
N SER A 165 -6.54 -6.67 -33.87
CA SER A 165 -5.72 -7.49 -34.76
C SER A 165 -6.59 -8.68 -35.15
N LYS A 166 -6.98 -8.76 -36.42
CA LYS A 166 -7.66 -9.95 -36.96
C LYS A 166 -6.86 -11.27 -36.81
N GLU A 167 -5.65 -11.24 -36.23
CA GLU A 167 -4.74 -12.39 -36.10
C GLU A 167 -3.88 -12.41 -34.80
N LEU A 168 -4.40 -12.02 -33.63
CA LEU A 168 -3.74 -12.34 -32.34
C LEU A 168 -4.70 -12.98 -31.34
#